data_AF-A0A7V1Z511-F1
#
_entry.id   AF-A0A7V1Z511-F1
#
_cell.length_a   1.000
_cell.length_b   1.000
_cell.length_c   1.000
_cell.angle_alpha   90.00
_cell.angle_beta   90.00
_cell.angle_gamma   90.00
#
_symmetry.space_group_name_H-M   'P 1'
#
loop_
_entity.id
_entity.type
_entity.pdbx_description
1 polymer ?
#
loop_
_entity_poly.entity_id
_entity_poly.type
_entity_poly.pdbx_seq_one_letter_code
_entity_poly.pdbx_strand_id
1 'polypeptide(L)'
;MPTRARSITRFLLPMADVMALLFSLFLLLPHLGTLPGGVDSSVSRSGIWTPAQQRLVWNELARLQRQTDALPGFRDYLVPLRIDGDTGRLFLQLDGREVEITDANVGQIIADFRSRAAQAGQKRLTFLLIADYSKPHPDQQDEARFRRWFAGVRYEYIPPPRY
;
A
#
# COMPACT_ATOMS: atom_id res chain seq x y z
N MET A 1 -44.83 -6.07 45.85
CA MET A 1 -43.96 -7.21 45.49
C MET A 1 -42.90 -6.74 44.51
N PRO A 2 -41.65 -6.47 44.94
CA PRO A 2 -40.56 -6.07 44.06
C PRO A 2 -39.72 -7.29 43.64
N THR A 3 -39.56 -7.54 42.34
CA THR A 3 -38.73 -8.61 41.79
C THR A 3 -37.38 -8.08 41.28
N ARG A 4 -36.36 -8.32 42.10
CA ARG A 4 -34.97 -8.73 41.77
C ARG A 4 -34.36 -8.22 40.45
N ALA A 5 -33.64 -7.10 40.53
CA ALA A 5 -32.49 -6.84 39.65
C ALA A 5 -31.25 -7.56 40.22
N ARG A 6 -30.92 -8.75 39.70
CA ARG A 6 -29.77 -9.52 40.22
C ARG A 6 -29.20 -10.47 39.15
N SER A 7 -28.59 -9.94 38.08
CA SER A 7 -28.00 -10.82 37.06
C SER A 7 -26.99 -10.15 36.08
N ILE A 8 -26.24 -9.10 36.47
CA ILE A 8 -25.25 -8.49 35.56
C ILE A 8 -23.85 -8.33 36.20
N THR A 9 -23.69 -8.62 37.49
CA THR A 9 -22.39 -8.42 38.17
C THR A 9 -21.42 -9.61 38.07
N ARG A 10 -21.82 -10.76 37.50
CA ARG A 10 -20.96 -11.96 37.47
C ARG A 10 -19.98 -12.04 36.30
N PHE A 11 -20.15 -11.22 35.26
CA PHE A 11 -19.23 -11.18 34.11
C PHE A 11 -18.23 -10.01 34.13
N LEU A 12 -18.41 -9.04 35.03
CA LEU A 12 -17.52 -7.87 35.14
C LEU A 12 -16.28 -8.15 36.00
N LEU A 13 -16.38 -9.01 37.02
CA LEU A 13 -15.23 -9.38 37.86
C LEU A 13 -14.08 -10.05 37.08
N PRO A 14 -14.33 -11.04 36.19
CA PRO A 14 -13.24 -11.68 35.45
C PRO A 14 -12.59 -10.76 34.41
N MET A 15 -13.36 -9.84 33.82
CA MET A 15 -12.89 -8.94 32.77
C MET A 15 -11.98 -7.84 33.35
N ALA A 16 -12.32 -7.30 34.51
CA ALA A 16 -11.49 -6.34 35.22
C ALA A 16 -10.13 -6.93 35.61
N ASP A 17 -10.10 -8.20 36.00
CA ASP A 17 -8.88 -8.91 36.40
C ASP A 17 -7.94 -9.15 35.20
N VAL A 18 -8.49 -9.56 34.05
CA VAL A 18 -7.73 -9.69 32.79
C VAL A 18 -7.17 -8.34 32.33
N MET A 19 -7.95 -7.25 32.44
CA MET A 19 -7.47 -5.92 32.09
C MET A 19 -6.39 -5.42 33.05
N ALA A 20 -6.50 -5.73 34.35
CA ALA A 20 -5.48 -5.41 35.34
C ALA A 20 -4.17 -6.20 35.13
N LEU A 21 -4.27 -7.46 34.69
CA LEU A 21 -3.11 -8.29 34.32
C LEU A 21 -2.38 -7.74 33.09
N LEU A 22 -3.12 -7.40 32.02
CA LEU A 22 -2.52 -6.82 30.81
C LEU A 22 -1.91 -5.44 31.09
N PHE A 23 -2.58 -4.63 31.92
CA PHE A 23 -2.07 -3.33 32.35
C PHE A 23 -0.81 -3.48 33.21
N SER A 24 -0.77 -4.45 34.13
CA SER A 24 0.42 -4.74 34.93
C SER A 24 1.59 -5.22 34.08
N LEU A 25 1.35 -6.06 33.06
CA LEU A 25 2.37 -6.48 32.10
C LEU A 25 2.91 -5.28 31.29
N PHE A 26 2.01 -4.37 30.89
CA PHE A 26 2.38 -3.15 30.18
C PHE A 26 3.22 -2.19 31.04
N LEU A 27 2.93 -2.07 32.34
CA LEU A 27 3.75 -1.30 33.28
C LEU A 27 5.12 -1.95 33.57
N LEU A 28 5.24 -3.28 33.42
CA LEU A 28 6.48 -4.02 33.60
C LEU A 28 7.41 -3.98 32.39
N LEU A 29 6.87 -3.85 31.17
CA LEU A 29 7.64 -3.74 29.92
C LEU A 29 8.77 -2.67 29.95
N PRO A 30 8.57 -1.43 30.43
CA PRO A 30 9.66 -0.45 30.51
C PRO A 30 10.73 -0.78 31.56
N HIS A 31 10.45 -1.69 32.51
CA HIS A 31 11.37 -2.10 33.57
C HIS A 31 12.17 -3.38 33.22
N LEU A 32 11.80 -4.11 32.17
CA LEU A 32 12.57 -5.27 31.67
C LEU A 32 13.83 -4.86 30.88
N GLY A 33 13.95 -3.57 30.50
CA GLY A 33 15.17 -3.00 29.91
C GLY A 33 16.24 -2.58 30.92
N THR A 34 15.95 -2.66 32.22
CA THR A 34 16.85 -2.24 33.31
C THR A 34 17.39 -3.43 34.10
N LEU A 35 17.87 -4.48 33.43
CA LEU A 35 18.73 -5.48 34.07
C LEU A 35 20.11 -4.85 34.34
N PRO A 36 20.64 -4.93 35.56
CA PRO A 36 21.75 -4.11 36.02
C PRO A 36 23.08 -4.74 35.64
N GLY A 37 23.71 -4.17 34.61
CA GLY A 37 25.16 -4.13 34.42
C GLY A 37 25.54 -2.68 34.19
N GLY A 38 25.37 -1.87 35.24
CA GLY A 38 25.37 -0.42 35.16
C GLY A 38 26.75 0.19 34.86
N VAL A 39 26.71 1.33 34.18
CA VAL A 39 27.33 2.53 34.70
C VAL A 39 26.39 3.70 34.38
N ASP A 40 25.90 4.35 35.44
CA ASP A 40 25.20 5.62 35.38
C ASP A 40 26.05 6.68 34.69
N SER A 41 25.44 7.49 33.84
CA SER A 41 25.81 8.90 33.69
C SER A 41 24.75 9.65 32.90
N SER A 42 24.12 10.58 33.61
CA SER A 42 23.35 11.70 33.10
C SER A 42 24.06 12.43 31.95
N VAL A 43 23.68 12.18 30.69
CA VAL A 43 24.08 13.04 29.57
C VAL A 43 22.97 13.07 28.52
N SER A 44 22.41 14.26 28.32
CA SER A 44 21.72 14.78 27.14
C SER A 44 20.82 13.85 26.32
N ARG A 45 19.51 14.15 26.33
CA ARG A 45 18.66 14.02 25.13
C ARG A 45 19.16 14.99 24.06
N SER A 46 20.27 14.67 23.43
CA SER A 46 20.71 15.23 22.15
C SER A 46 21.02 14.04 21.27
N GLY A 47 20.44 14.03 20.07
CA GLY A 47 20.33 12.88 19.18
C GLY A 47 21.57 11.99 19.14
N ILE A 48 21.31 10.69 19.01
CA ILE A 48 22.26 9.57 18.98
C ILE A 48 23.36 9.74 17.91
N TRP A 49 23.30 10.77 17.05
CA TRP A 49 24.21 11.00 15.94
C TRP A 49 25.00 12.29 16.06
N THR A 50 26.29 12.22 15.76
CA THR A 50 27.13 13.39 15.58
C THR A 50 26.76 14.13 14.28
N PRO A 51 27.00 15.45 14.17
CA PRO A 51 26.74 16.21 12.94
C PRO A 51 27.46 15.63 11.70
N ALA A 52 28.63 15.00 11.92
CA ALA A 52 29.37 14.30 10.87
C ALA A 52 28.67 13.00 10.42
N GLN A 53 28.16 12.20 11.36
CA GLN A 53 27.37 11.00 11.05
C GLN A 53 26.06 11.36 10.33
N GLN A 54 25.41 12.44 10.75
CA GLN A 54 24.19 12.92 10.09
C GLN A 54 24.44 13.32 8.64
N ARG A 55 25.55 14.02 8.35
CA ARG A 55 25.96 14.36 6.97
C ARG A 55 26.29 13.12 6.13
N LEU A 56 26.96 12.12 6.71
CA LEU A 56 27.24 10.86 6.04
C LEU A 56 25.94 10.13 5.65
N VAL A 57 24.98 10.07 6.57
CA VAL A 57 23.68 9.46 6.28
C VAL A 57 22.91 10.22 5.22
N TRP A 58 22.89 11.56 5.28
CA TRP A 58 22.24 12.36 4.22
C TRP A 58 22.89 12.17 2.85
N ASN A 59 24.22 12.07 2.80
CA ASN A 59 24.95 11.81 1.56
C ASN A 59 24.66 10.41 1.01
N GLU A 60 24.61 9.39 1.86
CA GLU A 60 24.23 8.03 1.45
C GLU A 60 22.76 7.94 1.04
N LEU A 61 21.86 8.64 1.73
CA LEU A 61 20.45 8.73 1.33
C LEU A 61 20.32 9.39 -0.05
N ALA A 62 21.03 10.50 -0.30
CA ALA A 62 21.02 11.18 -1.60
C ALA A 62 21.69 10.35 -2.70
N ARG A 63 22.66 9.50 -2.37
CA ARG A 63 23.29 8.56 -3.31
C ARG A 63 22.33 7.42 -3.66
N LEU A 64 21.71 6.81 -2.66
CA LEU A 64 20.72 5.74 -2.85
C LEU A 64 19.50 6.25 -3.62
N GLN A 65 19.00 7.44 -3.30
CA GLN A 65 17.92 8.09 -4.06
C GLN A 65 18.30 8.29 -5.52
N ARG A 66 19.52 8.77 -5.81
CA ARG A 66 20.00 8.92 -7.19
C ARG A 66 20.12 7.57 -7.92
N GLN A 67 20.50 6.51 -7.21
CA GLN A 67 20.59 5.16 -7.78
C GLN A 67 19.21 4.59 -8.07
N THR A 68 18.25 4.71 -7.16
CA THR A 68 16.85 4.30 -7.39
C THR A 68 16.18 5.14 -8.46
N ASP A 69 16.50 6.44 -8.51
CA ASP A 69 16.00 7.38 -9.52
C ASP A 69 16.55 7.11 -10.91
N ALA A 70 17.73 6.50 -11.00
CA ALA A 70 18.39 6.07 -12.22
C ALA A 70 17.96 4.67 -12.67
N LEU A 71 17.26 3.89 -11.83
CA LEU A 71 16.65 2.63 -12.23
C LEU A 71 15.40 2.92 -13.08
N PRO A 72 15.39 2.56 -14.37
CA PRO A 72 14.22 2.73 -15.23
C PRO A 72 13.15 1.72 -14.79
N GLY A 73 12.19 2.17 -13.97
CA GLY A 73 11.05 1.36 -13.53
C GLY A 73 10.42 1.81 -12.21
N PHE A 74 11.17 2.47 -11.31
CA PHE A 74 10.68 2.88 -9.99
C PHE A 74 9.88 4.21 -9.98
N ARG A 75 9.69 4.85 -11.14
CA ARG A 75 8.99 6.14 -11.27
C ARG A 75 7.62 6.04 -11.97
N ASP A 76 7.17 4.81 -12.21
CA ASP A 76 5.92 4.54 -12.91
C ASP A 76 4.81 4.34 -11.88
N TYR A 77 3.72 5.09 -12.03
CA TYR A 77 2.46 4.83 -11.37
C TYR A 77 1.75 3.72 -12.15
N LEU A 78 1.64 2.54 -11.53
CA LEU A 78 1.12 1.33 -12.16
C LEU A 78 -0.37 1.17 -11.87
N VAL A 79 -1.18 0.96 -12.91
CA VAL A 79 -2.62 0.73 -12.79
C VAL A 79 -2.97 -0.62 -13.39
N PRO A 80 -3.29 -1.64 -12.58
CA PRO A 80 -3.68 -2.95 -13.09
C PRO A 80 -5.11 -2.92 -13.63
N LEU A 81 -5.28 -3.49 -14.82
CA LEU A 81 -6.56 -3.69 -15.49
C LEU A 81 -6.70 -5.17 -15.83
N ARG A 82 -7.85 -5.75 -15.52
CA ARG A 82 -8.18 -7.14 -15.86
C ARG A 82 -8.87 -7.18 -17.20
N ILE A 83 -8.41 -8.04 -18.11
CA ILE A 83 -9.15 -8.39 -19.31
C ILE A 83 -10.02 -9.61 -18.99
N ASP A 84 -11.31 -9.50 -19.29
CA ASP A 84 -12.20 -10.63 -19.27
C ASP A 84 -11.94 -11.53 -20.48
N GLY A 85 -11.48 -12.75 -20.23
CA GLY A 85 -11.05 -13.67 -21.28
C GLY A 85 -12.18 -14.18 -22.18
N ASP A 86 -13.44 -14.06 -21.75
CA ASP A 86 -14.60 -14.57 -22.50
C ASP A 86 -15.26 -13.45 -23.33
N THR A 87 -15.07 -12.18 -22.97
CA THR A 87 -15.74 -11.03 -23.63
C THR A 87 -14.78 -9.94 -24.16
N GLY A 88 -13.51 -9.96 -23.77
CA GLY A 88 -12.54 -8.91 -24.10
C GLY A 88 -12.76 -7.59 -23.37
N ARG A 89 -13.68 -7.51 -22.41
CA ARG A 89 -13.96 -6.30 -21.64
C ARG A 89 -12.82 -6.01 -20.65
N LEU A 90 -12.53 -4.73 -20.46
CA LEU A 90 -11.51 -4.26 -19.52
C LEU A 90 -12.16 -3.83 -18.22
N PHE A 91 -11.59 -4.27 -17.11
CA PHE A 91 -12.07 -3.96 -15.78
C PHE A 91 -10.97 -3.37 -14.92
N LEU A 92 -11.29 -2.31 -14.20
CA LEU A 92 -10.45 -1.67 -13.21
C LEU A 92 -10.96 -2.03 -11.82
N GLN A 93 -10.06 -2.42 -10.91
CA GLN A 93 -10.38 -2.52 -9.49
C GLN A 93 -10.09 -1.19 -8.80
N LEU A 94 -11.15 -0.51 -8.33
CA LEU A 94 -11.06 0.77 -7.63
C LEU A 94 -11.83 0.66 -6.30
N ASP A 95 -11.14 0.84 -5.18
CA ASP A 95 -11.73 0.85 -3.84
C ASP A 95 -12.61 -0.38 -3.54
N GLY A 96 -12.16 -1.55 -4.01
CA GLY A 96 -12.87 -2.83 -3.85
C GLY A 96 -14.10 -3.00 -4.77
N ARG A 97 -14.28 -2.11 -5.74
CA ARG A 97 -15.33 -2.21 -6.78
C ARG A 97 -14.70 -2.42 -8.13
N GLU A 98 -15.33 -3.28 -8.92
CA GLU A 98 -14.96 -3.48 -10.31
C GLU A 98 -15.69 -2.46 -11.19
N VAL A 99 -14.94 -1.72 -12.00
CA VAL A 99 -15.43 -0.70 -12.92
C VAL A 99 -15.08 -1.12 -14.34
N GLU A 100 -16.08 -1.28 -15.20
CA GLU A 100 -15.87 -1.57 -16.63
C GLU A 100 -15.32 -0.33 -17.35
N ILE A 101 -14.28 -0.51 -18.15
CA ILE A 101 -13.74 0.52 -19.05
C ILE A 101 -14.49 0.44 -20.38
N THR A 102 -15.04 1.58 -20.79
CA THR A 102 -15.84 1.76 -22.00
C THR A 102 -15.36 2.98 -22.77
N ASP A 103 -15.79 3.12 -24.03
CA ASP A 103 -15.49 4.32 -24.83
C ASP A 103 -15.96 5.62 -24.15
N ALA A 104 -17.02 5.56 -23.33
CA ALA A 104 -17.58 6.73 -22.66
C ALA A 104 -16.77 7.20 -21.44
N ASN A 105 -16.07 6.30 -20.73
CA ASN A 105 -15.40 6.63 -19.47
C ASN A 105 -13.86 6.59 -19.54
N VAL A 106 -13.27 5.96 -20.56
CA VAL A 106 -11.83 5.72 -20.63
C VAL A 106 -11.00 7.00 -20.57
N GLY A 107 -11.45 8.06 -21.23
CA GLY A 107 -10.77 9.36 -21.21
C GLY A 107 -10.73 9.99 -19.81
N GLN A 108 -11.84 9.90 -19.07
CA GLN A 108 -11.91 10.38 -17.69
C GLN A 108 -11.03 9.55 -16.77
N ILE A 109 -11.07 8.21 -16.89
CA ILE A 109 -10.23 7.30 -16.09
C ILE A 109 -8.74 7.62 -16.28
N ILE A 110 -8.30 7.82 -17.53
CA ILE A 110 -6.91 8.18 -17.84
C ILE A 110 -6.54 9.54 -17.22
N ALA A 111 -7.41 10.54 -17.31
CA ALA A 111 -7.17 11.86 -16.73
C ALA A 111 -7.06 11.79 -15.19
N ASP A 112 -7.94 11.04 -14.54
CA ASP A 112 -7.95 10.85 -13.09
C ASP A 112 -6.66 10.19 -12.60
N PHE A 113 -6.22 9.11 -13.26
CA PHE A 113 -4.96 8.46 -12.90
C PHE A 113 -3.73 9.28 -13.24
N ARG A 114 -3.77 10.12 -14.28
CA ARG A 114 -2.69 11.07 -14.56
C ARG A 114 -2.56 12.10 -13.45
N SER A 115 -3.68 12.62 -12.94
CA SER A 115 -3.71 13.53 -11.79
C SER A 115 -3.17 12.84 -10.53
N ARG A 116 -3.62 11.62 -10.23
CA ARG A 116 -3.14 10.82 -9.09
C ARG A 116 -1.64 10.52 -9.18
N ALA A 117 -1.14 10.16 -10.36
CA ALA A 117 0.28 9.92 -10.61
C ALA A 117 1.11 11.18 -10.33
N ALA A 118 0.65 12.35 -10.80
CA ALA A 118 1.31 13.63 -10.54
C ALA A 118 1.31 13.99 -9.05
N GLN A 119 0.20 13.80 -8.34
CA GLN A 119 0.09 14.01 -6.90
C GLN A 119 1.01 13.08 -6.11
N ALA A 120 1.20 11.84 -6.57
CA ALA A 120 2.12 10.87 -5.99
C ALA A 120 3.60 11.16 -6.34
N GLY A 121 3.90 12.23 -7.08
CA GLY A 121 5.26 12.56 -7.52
C GLY A 121 5.83 11.60 -8.57
N GLN A 122 4.99 10.76 -9.17
CA GLN A 122 5.40 9.81 -10.20
C GLN A 122 5.51 10.50 -11.55
N LYS A 123 6.57 10.18 -12.30
CA LYS A 123 6.85 10.85 -13.58
C LYS A 123 6.08 10.24 -14.74
N ARG A 124 5.60 9.00 -14.58
CA ARG A 124 4.99 8.20 -15.66
C ARG A 124 3.78 7.46 -15.14
N LEU A 125 2.77 7.31 -15.99
CA LEU A 125 1.59 6.47 -15.76
C LEU A 125 1.66 5.30 -16.73
N THR A 126 1.55 4.09 -16.20
CA THR A 126 1.60 2.85 -16.98
C THR A 126 0.40 1.97 -16.60
N PHE A 127 -0.43 1.63 -17.58
CA PHE A 127 -1.52 0.67 -17.40
C PHE A 127 -1.02 -0.77 -17.65
N LEU A 128 -1.35 -1.69 -16.76
CA LEU A 128 -0.96 -3.09 -16.86
C LEU A 128 -2.19 -3.91 -17.24
N LEU A 129 -2.24 -4.40 -18.48
CA LEU A 129 -3.34 -5.20 -19.01
C LEU A 129 -3.07 -6.68 -18.69
N ILE A 130 -3.82 -7.20 -17.73
CA ILE A 130 -3.73 -8.58 -17.27
C ILE A 130 -4.58 -9.45 -18.21
N ALA A 131 -3.91 -10.25 -19.04
CA ALA A 131 -4.54 -11.12 -20.02
C ALA A 131 -4.27 -12.59 -19.67
N ASP A 132 -5.34 -13.39 -19.59
CA ASP A 132 -5.23 -14.85 -19.54
C ASP A 132 -5.10 -15.40 -20.97
N TYR A 133 -3.89 -15.69 -21.40
CA TYR A 133 -3.61 -16.20 -22.76
C TYR A 133 -4.15 -17.60 -23.04
N SER A 134 -4.77 -18.28 -22.06
CA SER A 134 -5.51 -19.52 -22.31
C SER A 134 -6.92 -19.27 -22.85
N LYS A 135 -7.37 -18.01 -22.83
CA LYS A 135 -8.71 -17.57 -23.23
C LYS A 135 -8.70 -16.93 -24.62
N PRO A 136 -9.85 -16.87 -25.32
CA PRO A 136 -9.93 -16.32 -26.68
C PRO A 136 -9.64 -14.82 -26.77
N HIS A 137 -9.81 -14.08 -25.67
CA HIS A 137 -9.54 -12.65 -25.60
C HIS A 137 -8.27 -12.35 -24.77
N PRO A 138 -7.51 -11.27 -25.06
CA PRO A 138 -7.79 -10.28 -26.10
C PRO A 138 -7.54 -10.81 -27.52
N ASP A 139 -8.45 -10.51 -28.43
CA ASP A 139 -8.29 -10.77 -29.86
C ASP A 139 -7.76 -9.53 -30.62
N GLN A 140 -7.65 -9.62 -31.94
CA GLN A 140 -7.17 -8.51 -32.77
C GLN A 140 -8.08 -7.27 -32.69
N GLN A 141 -9.39 -7.44 -32.51
CA GLN A 141 -10.35 -6.33 -32.38
C GLN A 141 -10.20 -5.64 -31.02
N ASP A 142 -9.98 -6.42 -29.96
CA ASP A 142 -9.69 -5.91 -28.63
C ASP A 142 -8.38 -5.13 -28.60
N GLU A 143 -7.32 -5.67 -29.20
CA GLU A 143 -6.04 -4.97 -29.30
C GLU A 143 -6.17 -3.62 -30.02
N ALA A 144 -6.93 -3.57 -31.12
CA ALA A 144 -7.19 -2.34 -31.84
C ALA A 144 -7.97 -1.34 -30.98
N ARG A 145 -8.96 -1.81 -30.22
CA ARG A 145 -9.75 -1.01 -29.27
C ARG A 145 -8.86 -0.45 -28.16
N PHE A 146 -8.04 -1.28 -27.53
CA PHE A 146 -7.14 -0.88 -26.44
C PHE A 146 -6.07 0.10 -26.93
N ARG A 147 -5.50 -0.12 -28.12
CA ARG A 147 -4.54 0.81 -28.74
C ARG A 147 -5.15 2.19 -28.94
N ARG A 148 -6.42 2.26 -29.35
CA ARG A 148 -7.17 3.52 -29.50
C ARG A 148 -7.41 4.19 -28.15
N TRP A 149 -7.86 3.41 -27.16
CA TRP A 149 -8.17 3.90 -25.81
C TRP A 149 -6.97 4.47 -25.07
N PHE A 150 -5.83 3.77 -25.13
CA PHE A 150 -4.61 4.16 -24.42
C PHE A 150 -3.64 4.95 -25.32
N ALA A 151 -4.13 5.53 -26.42
CA ALA A 151 -3.30 6.37 -27.28
C ALA A 151 -2.69 7.53 -26.47
N GLY A 152 -1.35 7.60 -26.45
CA GLY A 152 -0.62 8.62 -25.70
C GLY A 152 -0.40 8.31 -24.21
N VAL A 153 -0.70 7.09 -23.75
CA VAL A 153 -0.29 6.58 -22.43
C VAL A 153 0.40 5.24 -22.59
N ARG A 154 1.37 4.96 -21.72
CA ARG A 154 2.06 3.66 -21.74
C ARG A 154 1.12 2.59 -21.21
N TYR A 155 1.09 1.45 -21.90
CA TYR A 155 0.42 0.26 -21.41
C TYR A 155 1.25 -0.98 -21.75
N GLU A 156 1.17 -2.00 -20.91
CA GLU A 156 1.93 -3.25 -21.06
C GLU A 156 1.04 -4.44 -20.73
N TYR A 157 1.20 -5.54 -21.47
CA TYR A 157 0.51 -6.78 -21.15
C TYR A 157 1.31 -7.59 -20.14
N ILE A 158 0.62 -8.14 -19.15
CA ILE A 158 1.19 -9.03 -18.16
C ILE A 158 0.36 -10.30 -18.02
N PRO A 159 0.98 -11.46 -17.77
CA PRO A 159 0.24 -12.68 -17.47
C PRO A 159 -0.52 -12.56 -16.13
N PRO A 160 -1.56 -13.37 -15.90
CA PRO A 160 -2.25 -13.37 -14.62
C PRO A 160 -1.32 -13.84 -13.49
N PRO A 161 -1.48 -13.30 -12.27
CA PRO A 161 -0.73 -13.79 -11.11
C PRO A 161 -1.03 -15.27 -10.87
N ARG A 162 0.04 -16.06 -10.69
CA ARG A 162 -0.06 -17.47 -10.28
C ARG A 162 -0.23 -17.49 -8.76
N TYR A 163 -1.39 -17.92 -8.27
CA TYR A 163 -1.66 -18.13 -6.85
C TYR A 163 -1.37 -19.57 -6.45
#